data_AF-A0A369Q5W5-F1
#
_entry.id   AF-A0A369Q5W5-F1
#
_cell.length_a   1.000
_cell.length_b   1.000
_cell.length_c   1.000
_cell.angle_alpha   90.00
_cell.angle_beta   90.00
_cell.angle_gamma   90.00
#
_symmetry.space_group_name_H-M   'P 1'
#
loop_
_entity.id
_entity.type
_entity.pdbx_description
1 polymer ?
#
loop_
_entity_poly.entity_id
_entity_poly.type
_entity_poly.pdbx_seq_one_letter_code
_entity_poly.pdbx_strand_id
1 'polypeptide(L)'
;MTLPLRSLFEPAGQSSIGASVDWLTGTLLGSLAIGLCIIAVAVVGLTMLTGRLSLRDGARVVLGCFILLGAPIIANGFMKAGTDIGTAPSLPMDTMVAAPIRDLPPADYDPYAGASLRDDR
;
A
#
# COMPACT_ATOMS: atom_id res chain seq x y z
N MET A 1 -33.68 -16.61 29.35
CA MET A 1 -32.36 -17.05 28.83
C MET A 1 -32.48 -17.27 27.33
N THR A 2 -32.36 -16.19 26.55
CA THR A 2 -32.34 -16.24 25.09
C THR A 2 -30.87 -16.24 24.65
N LEU A 3 -30.39 -17.37 24.16
CA LEU A 3 -29.02 -17.49 23.65
C LEU A 3 -28.92 -16.69 22.34
N PRO A 4 -27.99 -15.74 22.20
CA PRO A 4 -27.70 -15.16 20.91
C PRO A 4 -27.03 -16.25 20.07
N LEU A 5 -27.77 -16.87 19.15
CA LEU A 5 -27.15 -17.62 18.06
C LEU A 5 -26.40 -16.60 17.21
N ARG A 6 -25.12 -16.42 17.51
CA ARG A 6 -24.15 -15.79 16.60
C ARG A 6 -24.23 -16.59 15.30
N SER A 7 -24.87 -16.01 14.30
CA SER A 7 -24.90 -16.53 12.94
C SER A 7 -23.45 -16.74 12.49
N LEU A 8 -23.06 -17.98 12.23
CA LEU A 8 -21.78 -18.32 11.58
C LEU A 8 -21.67 -17.71 10.17
N PHE A 9 -22.78 -17.16 9.66
CA PHE A 9 -22.89 -16.44 8.40
C PHE A 9 -22.80 -14.92 8.56
N GLU A 10 -22.55 -14.38 9.75
CA GLU A 10 -22.25 -12.95 9.92
C GLU A 10 -20.73 -12.75 9.77
N PRO A 11 -20.23 -12.37 8.58
CA PRO A 11 -18.82 -12.10 8.41
C PRO A 11 -18.45 -10.87 9.23
N ALA A 12 -17.74 -11.09 10.34
CA ALA A 12 -16.98 -10.02 10.97
C ALA A 12 -15.91 -9.53 9.98
N GLY A 13 -16.19 -8.43 9.28
CA GLY A 13 -15.19 -7.60 8.59
C GLY A 13 -14.61 -8.09 7.26
N GLN A 14 -14.57 -9.39 6.97
CA GLN A 14 -14.02 -9.90 5.69
C GLN A 14 -14.98 -10.89 5.01
N SER A 15 -15.67 -10.42 3.98
CA SER A 15 -16.48 -11.23 3.08
C SER A 15 -15.64 -12.34 2.43
N SER A 16 -16.10 -13.60 2.54
CA SER A 16 -15.46 -14.80 1.94
C SER A 16 -15.25 -14.69 0.43
N ILE A 17 -16.09 -13.91 -0.25
CA ILE A 17 -15.90 -13.52 -1.66
C ILE A 17 -14.58 -12.78 -1.87
N GLY A 18 -14.23 -11.85 -0.98
CA GLY A 18 -12.99 -11.07 -1.08
C GLY A 18 -11.76 -11.96 -0.93
N ALA A 19 -11.78 -12.90 0.02
CA ALA A 19 -10.71 -13.87 0.19
C ALA A 19 -10.55 -14.81 -1.02
N SER A 20 -11.68 -15.17 -1.64
CA SER A 20 -11.69 -16.03 -2.83
C SER A 20 -11.13 -15.30 -4.05
N VAL A 21 -11.51 -14.02 -4.23
CA VAL A 21 -10.96 -13.18 -5.30
C VAL A 21 -9.47 -12.96 -5.09
N ASP A 22 -9.03 -12.63 -3.87
CA ASP A 22 -7.62 -12.39 -3.56
C ASP A 22 -6.74 -13.60 -3.92
N TRP A 23 -7.17 -14.82 -3.56
CA TRP A 23 -6.51 -16.07 -3.97
C TRP A 23 -6.47 -16.25 -5.50
N LEU A 24 -7.58 -15.97 -6.18
CA LEU A 24 -7.65 -16.07 -7.63
C LEU A 24 -6.68 -15.07 -8.30
N THR A 25 -6.65 -13.83 -7.82
CA THR A 25 -5.66 -12.86 -8.28
C THR A 25 -4.25 -13.31 -7.98
N GLY A 26 -3.94 -13.81 -6.78
CA GLY A 26 -2.61 -14.31 -6.43
C GLY A 26 -2.13 -15.44 -7.34
N THR A 27 -3.03 -16.37 -7.70
CA THR A 27 -2.71 -17.48 -8.60
C THR A 27 -2.59 -17.07 -10.07
N LEU A 28 -3.48 -16.20 -10.57
CA LEU A 28 -3.40 -15.66 -11.94
C LEU A 28 -2.17 -14.78 -12.15
N LEU A 29 -1.86 -13.91 -11.18
CA LEU A 29 -0.76 -12.96 -11.28
C LEU A 29 0.61 -13.61 -11.02
N GLY A 30 0.65 -14.69 -10.22
CA GLY A 30 1.89 -15.40 -9.86
C GLY A 30 2.18 -16.60 -10.76
N SER A 31 1.62 -17.76 -10.41
CA SER A 31 1.96 -19.04 -11.05
C SER A 31 1.52 -19.13 -12.51
N LEU A 32 0.34 -18.59 -12.84
CA LEU A 32 -0.19 -18.65 -14.20
C LEU A 32 0.60 -17.75 -15.16
N ALA A 33 1.02 -16.57 -14.70
CA ALA A 33 1.89 -15.66 -15.46
C ALA A 33 3.22 -16.32 -15.85
N ILE A 34 3.88 -17.00 -14.89
CA ILE A 34 5.13 -17.71 -15.14
C ILE A 34 4.91 -18.86 -16.13
N GLY A 35 3.85 -19.64 -15.95
CA GLY A 35 3.47 -20.72 -16.85
C GLY A 35 3.26 -20.23 -18.29
N LEU A 36 2.59 -19.10 -18.48
CA LEU A 36 2.35 -18.51 -19.79
C LEU A 36 3.65 -18.03 -20.46
N CYS A 37 4.59 -17.46 -19.70
CA CYS A 37 5.91 -17.11 -20.26
C CYS A 37 6.69 -18.35 -20.70
N ILE A 38 6.63 -19.45 -19.94
CA ILE A 38 7.30 -20.71 -20.33
C ILE A 38 6.71 -21.27 -21.63
N ILE A 39 5.38 -21.28 -21.77
CA ILE A 39 4.70 -21.72 -23.00
C ILE A 39 5.11 -20.83 -24.19
N ALA A 40 5.16 -19.50 -24.00
CA ALA A 40 5.60 -18.59 -25.04
C ALA A 40 7.05 -18.85 -25.48
N VAL A 41 7.98 -19.09 -24.54
CA VAL A 41 9.37 -19.44 -24.84
C VAL A 41 9.47 -20.78 -25.57
N ALA A 42 8.66 -21.78 -25.18
CA ALA A 42 8.62 -23.08 -25.84
C ALA A 42 8.14 -22.97 -27.30
N VAL A 43 7.10 -22.18 -27.56
CA VAL A 43 6.62 -21.89 -28.92
C VAL A 43 7.70 -21.19 -29.74
N VAL A 44 8.45 -20.24 -29.17
CA VAL A 44 9.58 -19.59 -29.86
C VAL A 44 10.68 -20.59 -30.21
N GLY A 45 11.10 -21.41 -29.24
CA GLY A 45 12.10 -22.45 -29.45
C GLY A 45 11.68 -23.38 -30.58
N LEU A 46 10.40 -23.76 -30.62
CA LEU A 46 9.82 -24.56 -31.69
C LEU A 46 9.85 -23.82 -33.04
N THR A 47 9.49 -22.54 -33.10
CA THR A 47 9.54 -21.73 -34.33
C THR A 47 10.97 -21.51 -34.86
N MET A 48 11.98 -21.39 -33.99
CA MET A 48 13.39 -21.36 -34.40
C MET A 48 13.87 -22.73 -34.91
N LEU A 49 13.45 -23.84 -34.27
CA LEU A 49 13.74 -25.21 -34.71
C LEU A 49 13.07 -25.54 -36.05
N THR A 50 11.97 -24.88 -36.38
CA THR A 50 11.27 -25.01 -37.68
C THR A 50 12.12 -24.46 -38.86
N GLY A 51 13.28 -23.85 -38.58
CA GLY A 51 14.38 -23.72 -39.53
C GLY A 51 14.24 -22.62 -40.58
N ARG A 52 13.18 -21.79 -40.54
CA ARG A 52 12.97 -20.72 -41.55
C ARG A 52 12.43 -19.38 -41.04
N LEU A 53 12.43 -19.11 -39.73
CA LEU A 53 11.96 -17.83 -39.20
C LEU A 53 13.10 -17.02 -38.57
N SER A 54 13.19 -15.77 -39.00
CA SER A 54 14.28 -14.85 -38.71
C SER A 54 14.50 -14.65 -37.20
N LEU A 55 15.76 -14.53 -36.76
CA LEU A 55 16.19 -14.21 -35.38
C LEU A 55 15.41 -13.02 -34.74
N ARG A 56 14.82 -12.19 -35.60
CA ARG A 56 13.99 -11.03 -35.30
C ARG A 56 12.68 -11.41 -34.59
N ASP A 57 12.06 -12.53 -34.96
CA ASP A 57 10.81 -12.97 -34.33
C ASP A 57 11.07 -13.56 -32.95
N GLY A 58 12.17 -14.30 -32.79
CA GLY A 58 12.66 -14.71 -31.47
C GLY A 58 12.96 -13.50 -30.57
N ALA A 59 13.66 -12.49 -31.10
CA ALA A 59 13.98 -11.27 -30.35
C ALA A 59 12.71 -10.50 -29.90
N ARG A 60 11.68 -10.39 -30.75
CA ARG A 60 10.41 -9.74 -30.40
C ARG A 60 9.70 -10.44 -29.24
N VAL A 61 9.74 -11.77 -29.18
CA VAL A 61 9.09 -12.52 -28.09
C VAL A 61 9.88 -12.45 -26.79
N VAL A 62 11.21 -12.52 -26.85
CA VAL A 62 12.06 -12.31 -25.65
C VAL A 62 11.83 -10.92 -25.06
N LEU A 63 11.73 -9.90 -25.91
CA LEU A 63 11.38 -8.53 -25.49
C LEU A 63 9.98 -8.49 -24.84
N GLY A 64 9.01 -9.21 -25.40
CA GLY A 64 7.66 -9.35 -24.82
C GLY A 64 7.67 -9.99 -23.43
N CYS A 65 8.38 -11.10 -23.23
CA CYS A 65 8.47 -11.76 -21.91
C CYS A 65 9.21 -10.86 -20.90
N PHE A 66 10.23 -10.10 -21.32
CA PHE A 66 10.88 -9.11 -20.45
C PHE A 66 9.91 -8.01 -20.00
N ILE A 67 9.04 -7.52 -20.89
CA ILE A 67 8.04 -6.51 -20.53
C ILE A 67 6.98 -7.11 -19.59
N LEU A 68 6.46 -8.31 -19.88
CA LEU A 68 5.46 -9.00 -19.05
C LEU A 68 5.94 -9.28 -17.61
N LEU A 69 7.19 -9.72 -17.43
CA LEU A 69 7.76 -9.98 -16.11
C LEU A 69 8.34 -8.71 -15.46
N GLY A 70 9.04 -7.87 -16.22
CA GLY A 70 9.81 -6.75 -15.70
C GLY A 70 8.96 -5.52 -15.40
N ALA A 71 8.01 -5.17 -16.26
CA ALA A 71 7.19 -3.97 -16.08
C ALA A 71 6.41 -3.93 -14.75
N PRO A 72 5.71 -5.01 -14.31
CA PRO A 72 4.99 -4.97 -13.03
C PRO A 72 5.92 -4.86 -11.81
N ILE A 73 7.12 -5.46 -11.85
CA ILE A 73 8.12 -5.33 -10.77
C ILE A 73 8.61 -3.87 -10.69
N ILE A 74 8.88 -3.25 -11.83
CA ILE A 74 9.32 -1.85 -11.91
C ILE A 74 8.20 -0.90 -11.44
N ALA A 75 6.96 -1.12 -11.90
CA ALA A 75 5.80 -0.32 -11.51
C ALA A 75 5.54 -0.41 -10.00
N ASN A 76 5.59 -1.62 -9.44
CA ASN A 76 5.43 -1.81 -8.00
C ASN A 76 6.57 -1.13 -7.20
N GLY A 77 7.79 -1.15 -7.72
CA GLY A 77 8.92 -0.42 -7.13
C GLY A 77 8.65 1.09 -7.04
N PHE A 78 8.17 1.69 -8.13
CA PHE A 78 7.80 3.11 -8.13
C PHE A 78 6.61 3.42 -7.22
N MET A 79 5.56 2.58 -7.21
CA MET A 79 4.40 2.78 -6.33
C MET A 79 4.75 2.67 -4.85
N LYS A 80 5.63 1.72 -4.47
CA LYS A 80 6.15 1.62 -3.10
C LYS A 80 6.95 2.86 -2.72
N ALA A 81 7.89 3.28 -3.57
CA ALA A 81 8.68 4.49 -3.33
C ALA A 81 7.79 5.75 -3.19
N GLY A 82 6.74 5.89 -4.00
CA GLY A 82 5.78 6.98 -3.89
C GLY A 82 4.94 6.95 -2.61
N THR A 83 4.58 5.75 -2.14
CA THR A 83 3.83 5.56 -0.89
C THR A 83 4.69 5.92 0.32
N ASP A 84 5.97 5.54 0.31
CA ASP A 84 6.92 5.87 1.38
C ASP A 84 7.16 7.39 1.51
N ILE A 85 7.08 8.15 0.41
CA ILE A 85 7.25 9.62 0.40
C ILE A 85 6.03 10.35 1.00
N GLY A 86 4.82 9.80 0.87
CA GLY A 86 3.57 10.42 1.35
C GLY A 86 3.21 10.07 2.79
N THR A 87 3.89 9.10 3.40
CA THR A 87 3.61 8.65 4.76
C THR A 87 4.38 9.53 5.75
N ALA A 88 3.85 10.71 6.06
CA ALA A 88 4.30 11.41 7.26
C ALA A 88 4.17 10.44 8.43
N PRO A 89 5.23 10.23 9.25
CA PRO A 89 5.11 9.35 10.39
C PRO A 89 3.94 9.85 11.23
N SER A 90 2.88 9.05 11.33
CA SER A 90 1.86 9.24 12.34
C SER A 90 2.60 9.07 13.64
N LEU A 91 3.01 10.20 14.25
CA LEU A 91 3.49 10.20 15.61
C LEU A 91 2.45 9.39 16.37
N PRO A 92 2.82 8.29 17.05
CA PRO A 92 1.87 7.61 17.91
C PRO A 92 1.25 8.72 18.75
N MET A 93 -0.08 8.87 18.66
CA MET A 93 -0.86 9.60 19.64
C MET A 93 -0.68 8.79 20.92
N ASP A 94 0.51 8.89 21.50
CA ASP A 94 0.78 8.54 22.86
C ASP A 94 -0.28 9.33 23.59
N THR A 95 -1.24 8.60 24.16
CA THR A 95 -2.39 9.15 24.85
C THR A 95 -1.86 10.31 25.66
N MET A 96 -2.14 11.55 25.25
CA MET A 96 -1.59 12.70 25.94
C MET A 96 -2.32 12.72 27.28
N VAL A 97 -1.78 11.99 28.25
CA VAL A 97 -2.08 12.15 29.65
C VAL A 97 -1.72 13.59 29.91
N ALA A 98 -2.75 14.43 29.94
CA ALA A 98 -2.62 15.81 30.34
C ALA A 98 -1.79 15.82 31.61
N ALA A 99 -0.60 16.42 31.55
CA ALA A 99 0.21 16.58 32.74
C ALA A 99 -0.70 17.18 33.83
N PRO A 100 -0.71 16.63 35.07
CA PRO A 100 -1.55 17.18 36.13
C PRO A 100 -1.29 18.68 36.19
N ILE A 101 -2.37 19.45 36.07
CA ILE A 101 -2.35 20.91 36.07
C ILE A 101 -1.59 21.31 37.35
N ARG A 102 -0.34 21.74 37.20
CA ARG A 102 0.41 22.32 38.32
C ARG A 102 -0.21 23.67 38.54
N ASP A 103 -0.71 23.92 39.75
CA ASP A 103 -1.10 25.26 40.16
C ASP A 103 0.10 26.18 39.93
N LEU A 104 -0.02 27.06 38.93
CA LEU A 104 1.00 28.05 38.67
C LEU A 104 1.01 28.99 39.88
N PRO A 105 2.17 29.28 40.49
CA PRO A 105 2.27 30.32 41.51
C PRO A 105 1.60 31.61 40.98
N PRO A 106 0.76 32.29 41.78
CA PRO A 106 0.13 33.54 41.38
C PRO A 106 1.19 34.50 40.83
N ALA A 107 1.04 34.89 39.57
CA ALA A 107 1.95 35.85 38.96
C ALA A 107 1.68 37.23 39.57
N ASP A 108 2.57 37.67 40.46
CA ASP A 108 2.54 39.01 41.11
C ASP A 108 2.97 40.13 40.14
N TYR A 109 3.21 39.80 38.87
CA TYR A 109 3.65 40.72 37.84
C TYR A 109 2.67 40.66 36.66
N ASP A 110 1.83 41.68 36.56
CA ASP A 110 1.02 41.97 35.37
C ASP A 110 1.71 43.07 34.54
N PRO A 111 2.46 42.71 33.48
CA PRO A 111 3.16 43.67 32.62
C PRO A 111 2.22 44.59 31.82
N TYR A 112 0.92 44.30 31.77
CA TYR A 112 -0.07 45.14 31.10
C TYR A 112 -0.83 46.08 32.04
N ALA A 113 -0.57 46.02 33.36
CA ALA A 113 -1.16 46.93 34.35
C ALA A 113 -0.82 48.42 34.13
N GLY A 114 0.26 48.72 33.39
CA GLY A 114 0.61 50.08 32.97
C GLY A 114 -0.19 50.60 31.77
N ALA A 115 -0.91 49.75 31.03
CA ALA A 115 -1.71 50.14 29.88
C ALA A 115 -3.18 50.43 30.22
N SER A 116 -3.65 49.98 31.39
CA SER A 116 -5.03 50.21 31.88
C SER A 116 -5.23 51.53 32.62
N LEU A 117 -4.15 52.24 32.95
CA LEU A 117 -4.23 53.58 33.53
C LEU A 117 -4.50 54.56 32.39
N ARG A 118 -5.75 55.01 32.29
CA ARG A 118 -6.09 56.16 31.47
C ARG A 118 -5.48 57.38 32.16
N ASP A 119 -4.40 57.93 31.60
CA ASP A 119 -3.76 59.15 32.10
C ASP A 119 -4.72 60.33 31.81
N ASP A 120 -5.66 60.61 32.72
CA ASP A 120 -6.55 61.76 32.67
C ASP A 120 -5.92 62.93 33.43
N ARG A 121 -5.09 63.68 32.69
CA ARG A 121 -4.56 64.99 33.06
C ARG A 121 -5.47 66.12 32.58
#